data_AF-A0A7K4ULJ2-F1
#
_entry.id   AF-A0A7K4ULJ2-F1
#
_cell.length_a   1.000
_cell.length_b   1.000
_cell.length_c   1.000
_cell.angle_alpha   90.00
_cell.angle_beta   90.00
_cell.angle_gamma   90.00
#
_symmetry.space_group_name_H-M   'P 1'
#
loop_
_entity.id
_entity.type
_entity.pdbx_description
1 polymer ?
#
loop_
_entity_poly.entity_id
_entity_poly.type
_entity_poly.pdbx_seq_one_letter_code
_entity_poly.pdbx_strand_id
1 'polypeptide(L)'
;RELFAELAAELSDPEQYLVYQKEVAALERERGVEVQFVHPNPGFVLRTSQDGSRRCYINVCSNELMGQPRAHAEPGGHRWELPYSLAPGREELRRAGHRRLVYDVVFHPITVDLAARSPRFLRMLCDTALEAVESHCSVQLDRNNSTVLKGVSYKGIPQAPVIRSPLPGGAPKPPDDGESPLPPF
;
A
#
# COMPACT_ATOMS: atom_id res chain seq x y z
N ARG A 1 -22.64 1.66 25.17
CA ARG A 1 -22.11 0.91 24.00
C ARG A 1 -22.66 1.47 22.68
N GLU A 2 -23.72 2.28 22.70
CA GLU A 2 -24.28 2.99 21.54
C GLU A 2 -23.35 4.08 21.01
N LEU A 3 -22.72 4.88 21.88
CA LEU A 3 -21.78 5.96 21.47
C LEU A 3 -20.64 5.50 20.54
N PHE A 4 -20.10 4.29 20.75
CA PHE A 4 -19.05 3.74 19.89
C PHE A 4 -19.58 3.15 18.58
N ALA A 5 -20.83 2.68 18.57
CA ALA A 5 -21.48 2.16 17.37
C ALA A 5 -21.97 3.31 16.48
N GLU A 6 -22.46 4.39 17.08
CA GLU A 6 -22.82 5.64 16.40
C GLU A 6 -21.57 6.31 15.80
N LEU A 7 -20.48 6.44 16.56
CA LEU A 7 -19.20 6.95 16.03
C LEU A 7 -18.63 6.07 14.90
N ALA A 8 -18.74 4.73 15.02
CA ALA A 8 -18.29 3.82 13.97
C ALA A 8 -19.21 3.86 12.72
N ALA A 9 -20.49 4.13 12.89
CA ALA A 9 -21.44 4.30 11.80
C ALA A 9 -21.24 5.64 11.09
N GLU A 10 -20.98 6.73 11.83
CA GLU A 10 -20.65 8.05 11.28
C GLU A 10 -19.32 8.03 10.50
N LEU A 11 -18.35 7.22 10.91
CA LEU A 11 -17.12 7.01 10.12
C LEU A 11 -17.30 6.06 8.93
N SER A 12 -18.44 5.37 8.83
CA SER A 12 -18.74 4.44 7.73
C SER A 12 -19.49 5.08 6.56
N ASP A 13 -19.97 6.32 6.72
CA ASP A 13 -20.58 7.07 5.63
C ASP A 13 -19.50 7.58 4.66
N PRO A 14 -19.55 7.19 3.37
CA PRO A 14 -18.62 7.68 2.35
C PRO A 14 -18.56 9.20 2.27
N GLU A 15 -19.66 9.91 2.51
CA GLU A 15 -19.69 11.38 2.45
C GLU A 15 -18.91 12.01 3.62
N GLN A 16 -19.12 11.51 4.83
CA GLN A 16 -18.38 11.97 6.02
C GLN A 16 -16.88 11.64 5.90
N TYR A 17 -16.56 10.48 5.35
CA TYR A 17 -15.16 10.09 5.09
C TYR A 17 -14.48 11.04 4.10
N LEU A 18 -15.18 11.46 3.04
CA LEU A 18 -14.65 12.43 2.08
C LEU A 18 -14.46 13.83 2.67
N VAL A 19 -15.37 14.28 3.55
CA VAL A 19 -15.23 15.53 4.29
C VAL A 19 -13.99 15.47 5.18
N TYR A 20 -13.85 14.40 5.96
CA TYR A 20 -12.67 14.18 6.80
C TYR A 20 -11.36 14.21 6.00
N GLN A 21 -11.29 13.52 4.86
CA GLN A 21 -10.08 13.55 4.02
C GLN A 21 -9.74 14.97 3.52
N LYS A 22 -10.74 15.77 3.17
CA LYS A 22 -10.54 17.17 2.76
C LYS A 22 -10.02 18.04 3.90
N GLU A 23 -10.56 17.87 5.10
CA GLU A 23 -10.12 18.60 6.30
C GLU A 23 -8.68 18.24 6.66
N VAL A 24 -8.33 16.94 6.65
CA VAL A 24 -6.96 16.48 6.86
C VAL A 24 -6.00 17.09 5.83
N ALA A 25 -6.38 17.07 4.55
CA ALA A 25 -5.55 17.63 3.49
C ALA A 25 -5.37 19.16 3.64
N ALA A 26 -6.41 19.89 4.07
CA ALA A 26 -6.33 21.33 4.31
C ALA A 26 -5.40 21.67 5.47
N LEU A 27 -5.52 20.96 6.60
CA LEU A 27 -4.66 21.16 7.78
C LEU A 27 -3.18 20.88 7.49
N GLU A 28 -2.88 19.82 6.73
CA GLU A 28 -1.51 19.50 6.32
C GLU A 28 -0.97 20.54 5.34
N ARG A 29 -1.83 21.06 4.45
CA ARG A 29 -1.48 22.13 3.52
C ARG A 29 -1.10 23.42 4.26
N GLU A 30 -1.83 23.79 5.32
CA GLU A 30 -1.49 24.92 6.20
C GLU A 30 -0.10 24.74 6.85
N ARG A 31 0.32 23.49 7.08
CA ARG A 31 1.67 23.14 7.57
C ARG A 31 2.73 23.08 6.46
N GLY A 32 2.37 23.43 5.23
CA GLY A 32 3.30 23.41 4.10
C GLY A 32 3.46 22.04 3.45
N VAL A 33 2.56 21.08 3.71
CA VAL A 33 2.63 19.71 3.19
C VAL A 33 1.39 19.40 2.35
N GLU A 34 1.59 18.98 1.11
CA GLU A 34 0.53 18.41 0.28
C GLU A 34 0.32 16.94 0.63
N VAL A 35 -0.95 16.56 0.83
CA VAL A 35 -1.39 15.22 1.21
C VAL A 35 -2.32 14.66 0.15
N GLN A 36 -2.01 13.45 -0.33
CA GLN A 36 -2.85 12.72 -1.27
C GLN A 36 -3.18 11.33 -0.71
N PHE A 37 -4.47 11.05 -0.54
CA PHE A 37 -4.95 9.73 -0.13
C PHE A 37 -4.91 8.78 -1.32
N VAL A 38 -4.19 7.67 -1.17
CA VAL A 38 -4.10 6.61 -2.16
C VAL A 38 -5.16 5.58 -1.84
N HIS A 39 -6.24 5.55 -2.62
CA HIS A 39 -7.28 4.53 -2.50
C HIS A 39 -6.91 3.34 -3.39
N PRO A 40 -6.44 2.20 -2.84
CA PRO A 40 -5.94 1.09 -3.65
C PRO A 40 -7.09 0.35 -4.32
N ASN A 41 -7.01 0.20 -5.65
CA ASN A 41 -7.86 -0.72 -6.40
C ASN A 41 -7.30 -2.14 -6.29
N PRO A 42 -8.06 -3.12 -5.78
CA PRO A 42 -7.63 -4.52 -5.66
C PRO A 42 -7.16 -5.12 -6.99
N GLY A 43 -6.00 -5.76 -7.00
CA GLY A 43 -5.48 -6.52 -8.14
C GLY A 43 -5.45 -8.01 -7.84
N PHE A 44 -4.39 -8.45 -7.15
CA PHE A 44 -4.22 -9.85 -6.72
C PHE A 44 -3.43 -9.94 -5.41
N VAL A 45 -3.44 -11.11 -4.79
CA VAL A 45 -2.74 -11.34 -3.52
C VAL A 45 -1.62 -12.36 -3.68
N LEU A 46 -0.43 -12.00 -3.21
CA LEU A 46 0.67 -12.93 -2.96
C LEU A 46 0.59 -13.44 -1.54
N ARG A 47 0.74 -14.75 -1.37
CA ARG A 47 0.93 -15.40 -0.07
C ARG A 47 2.37 -15.87 0.03
N THR A 48 3.02 -15.56 1.15
CA THR A 48 4.36 -16.08 1.51
C THR A 48 4.45 -16.22 3.04
N SER A 49 5.64 -16.48 3.56
CA SER A 49 5.96 -16.43 4.99
C SER A 49 7.09 -15.45 5.26
N GLN A 50 6.95 -14.71 6.35
CA GLN A 50 7.96 -13.85 6.91
C GLN A 50 8.72 -14.58 8.03
N ASP A 51 10.03 -14.34 8.11
CA ASP A 51 10.93 -14.81 9.18
C ASP A 51 10.77 -16.32 9.46
N GLY A 52 10.64 -17.10 8.36
CA GLY A 52 10.60 -18.55 8.35
C GLY A 52 9.26 -19.22 8.71
N SER A 53 8.31 -18.53 9.36
CA SER A 53 7.08 -19.20 9.82
C SER A 53 5.80 -18.35 9.82
N ARG A 54 5.91 -17.03 9.85
CA ARG A 54 4.73 -16.16 9.98
C ARG A 54 4.08 -15.95 8.63
N ARG A 55 2.89 -16.51 8.42
CA ARG A 55 2.17 -16.33 7.16
C ARG A 55 1.83 -14.85 6.94
N CYS A 56 2.25 -14.32 5.80
CA CYS A 56 1.94 -12.96 5.38
C CYS A 56 1.32 -12.95 3.99
N TYR A 57 0.67 -11.83 3.68
CA TYR A 57 -0.01 -11.58 2.43
C TYR A 57 0.42 -10.22 1.90
N ILE A 58 0.68 -10.13 0.61
CA ILE A 58 0.97 -8.87 -0.06
C ILE A 58 -0.15 -8.65 -1.06
N ASN A 59 -0.96 -7.62 -0.82
CA ASN A 59 -1.95 -7.13 -1.77
C ASN A 59 -1.22 -6.30 -2.81
N VAL A 60 -1.24 -6.78 -4.05
CA VAL A 60 -0.76 -6.02 -5.21
C VAL A 60 -1.95 -5.26 -5.77
N CYS A 61 -1.95 -3.96 -5.52
CA CYS A 61 -3.04 -3.04 -5.82
C CYS A 61 -2.63 -2.05 -6.91
N SER A 62 -3.59 -1.27 -7.40
CA SER A 62 -3.33 -0.20 -8.36
C SER A 62 -3.94 1.14 -7.96
N ASN A 63 -3.30 2.24 -8.36
CA ASN A 63 -3.83 3.60 -8.25
C ASN A 63 -3.13 4.51 -9.27
N GLU A 64 -3.89 5.40 -9.93
CA GLU A 64 -3.40 6.32 -10.98
C GLU A 64 -2.38 7.36 -10.46
N LEU A 65 -2.31 7.58 -9.14
CA LEU A 65 -1.29 8.46 -8.53
C LEU A 65 0.13 7.90 -8.65
N MET A 66 0.27 6.59 -8.91
CA MET A 66 1.58 5.95 -9.07
C MET A 66 2.18 6.27 -10.44
N GLY A 67 3.50 6.29 -10.57
CA GLY A 67 4.15 6.44 -11.88
C GLY A 67 3.89 5.23 -12.79
N GLN A 68 3.66 5.47 -14.08
CA GLN A 68 3.56 4.41 -15.09
C GLN A 68 4.85 3.58 -15.18
N PRO A 69 4.77 2.27 -15.50
CA PRO A 69 5.95 1.44 -15.66
C PRO A 69 6.76 1.89 -16.87
N ARG A 70 8.08 1.95 -16.74
CA ARG A 70 8.99 2.38 -17.82
C ARG A 70 9.90 1.24 -18.23
N ALA A 71 10.04 1.02 -19.53
CA ALA A 71 10.97 0.04 -20.08
C ALA A 71 12.19 0.75 -20.65
N HIS A 72 13.37 0.29 -20.27
CA HIS A 72 14.65 0.69 -20.82
C HIS A 72 15.23 -0.48 -21.61
N ALA A 73 15.55 -0.28 -22.89
CA ALA A 73 16.19 -1.30 -23.69
C ALA A 73 17.63 -1.55 -23.17
N GLU A 74 18.00 -2.82 -23.00
CA GLU A 74 19.33 -3.25 -22.61
C GLU A 74 19.79 -4.42 -23.48
N PRO A 75 21.09 -4.67 -23.64
CA PRO A 75 21.57 -5.84 -24.37
C PRO A 75 20.99 -7.13 -23.78
N GLY A 76 20.17 -7.84 -24.57
CA GLY A 76 19.50 -9.07 -24.13
C GLY A 76 18.10 -8.90 -23.52
N GLY A 77 17.51 -7.70 -23.53
CA GLY A 77 16.11 -7.51 -23.17
C GLY A 77 15.72 -6.08 -22.78
N HIS A 78 14.89 -5.99 -21.74
CA HIS A 78 14.44 -4.72 -21.18
C HIS A 78 14.62 -4.74 -19.66
N ARG A 79 15.14 -3.64 -19.11
CA ARG A 79 15.04 -3.32 -17.68
C ARG A 79 13.76 -2.52 -17.45
N TRP A 80 12.97 -2.94 -16.48
CA TRP A 80 11.75 -2.24 -16.11
C TRP A 80 11.95 -1.44 -14.83
N GLU A 81 11.47 -0.19 -14.85
CA GLU A 81 11.27 0.63 -13.67
C GLU A 81 9.78 0.58 -13.33
N LEU A 82 9.46 0.14 -12.12
CA LEU A 82 8.08 0.01 -11.64
C LEU A 82 7.88 0.91 -10.42
N PRO A 83 7.41 2.15 -10.59
CA PRO A 83 7.09 3.01 -9.46
C PRO A 83 5.98 2.39 -8.60
N TYR A 84 6.15 2.44 -7.27
CA TYR A 84 5.19 1.91 -6.32
C TYR A 84 5.14 2.74 -5.03
N SER A 85 4.08 2.52 -4.26
CA SER A 85 3.95 2.95 -2.87
C SER A 85 3.70 1.71 -2.01
N LEU A 86 4.26 1.69 -0.80
CA LEU A 86 4.06 0.62 0.17
C LEU A 86 3.54 1.21 1.47
N ALA A 87 2.35 0.76 1.89
CA ALA A 87 1.83 1.08 3.21
C ALA A 87 2.58 0.29 4.30
N PRO A 88 2.66 0.79 5.54
CA PRO A 88 3.22 0.02 6.65
C PRO A 88 2.51 -1.33 6.82
N GLY A 89 3.29 -2.33 7.24
CA GLY A 89 2.78 -3.68 7.46
C GLY A 89 1.74 -3.73 8.58
N ARG A 90 0.63 -4.41 8.33
CA ARG A 90 -0.48 -4.52 9.28
C ARG A 90 -0.62 -5.92 9.84
N GLU A 91 -0.77 -6.01 11.14
CA GLU A 91 -1.16 -7.26 11.79
C GLU A 91 -2.68 -7.31 11.97
N GLU A 92 -3.32 -8.28 11.34
CA GLU A 92 -4.76 -8.49 11.44
C GLU A 92 -5.10 -9.74 12.24
N LEU A 93 -6.04 -9.60 13.19
CA LEU A 93 -6.58 -10.72 13.94
C LEU A 93 -7.62 -11.48 13.11
N ARG A 94 -7.44 -12.79 12.98
CA ARG A 94 -8.44 -13.69 12.39
C ARG A 94 -9.39 -14.25 13.44
N ARG A 95 -10.49 -14.81 12.95
CA ARG A 95 -11.30 -15.79 13.70
C ARG A 95 -10.38 -16.89 14.24
N ALA A 96 -10.64 -17.34 15.47
CA ALA A 96 -9.82 -18.29 16.24
C ALA A 96 -8.42 -17.78 16.68
N GLY A 97 -8.20 -16.47 16.77
CA GLY A 97 -7.04 -15.89 17.44
C GLY A 97 -5.73 -15.89 16.64
N HIS A 98 -5.73 -16.37 15.40
CA HIS A 98 -4.54 -16.34 14.55
C HIS A 98 -4.27 -14.94 14.01
N ARG A 99 -3.02 -14.47 14.17
CA ARG A 99 -2.54 -13.23 13.55
C ARG A 99 -2.04 -13.48 12.14
N ARG A 100 -2.26 -12.52 11.23
CA ARG A 100 -1.66 -12.51 9.89
C ARG A 100 -1.04 -11.15 9.62
N LEU A 101 0.05 -11.13 8.86
CA LEU A 101 0.62 -9.89 8.35
C LEU A 101 0.09 -9.61 6.96
N VAL A 102 -0.27 -8.36 6.70
CA VAL A 102 -0.78 -7.87 5.43
C VAL A 102 0.01 -6.63 5.02
N TYR A 103 0.49 -6.64 3.79
CA TYR A 103 1.18 -5.52 3.15
C TYR A 103 0.38 -5.08 1.93
N ASP A 104 0.31 -3.78 1.67
CA ASP A 104 -0.27 -3.27 0.43
C ASP A 104 0.81 -2.59 -0.39
N VAL A 105 1.10 -3.14 -1.56
CA VAL A 105 1.99 -2.54 -2.54
C VAL A 105 1.12 -2.04 -3.69
N VAL A 106 1.12 -0.73 -3.90
CA VAL A 106 0.29 -0.05 -4.89
C VAL A 106 1.15 0.36 -6.08
N PHE A 107 0.77 -0.09 -7.27
CA PHE A 107 1.40 0.26 -8.54
C PHE A 107 0.46 1.10 -9.41
N HIS A 108 0.90 1.52 -10.59
CA HIS A 108 -0.01 2.10 -11.59
C HIS A 108 -0.89 1.00 -12.22
N PRO A 109 -2.16 1.27 -12.60
CA PRO A 109 -3.05 0.27 -13.22
C PRO A 109 -2.46 -0.44 -14.44
N ILE A 110 -1.78 0.29 -15.33
CA ILE A 110 -1.04 -0.28 -16.47
C ILE A 110 -0.07 -1.40 -16.06
N THR A 111 0.61 -1.27 -14.91
CA THR A 111 1.53 -2.30 -14.41
C THR A 111 0.79 -3.60 -14.10
N VAL A 112 -0.39 -3.52 -13.47
CA VAL A 112 -1.22 -4.67 -13.15
C VAL A 112 -1.83 -5.29 -14.41
N ASP A 113 -2.24 -4.47 -15.38
CA ASP A 113 -2.75 -4.93 -16.68
C ASP A 113 -1.69 -5.67 -17.51
N LEU A 114 -0.44 -5.18 -17.50
CA LEU A 114 0.69 -5.86 -18.15
C LEU A 114 0.98 -7.22 -17.50
N ALA A 115 0.90 -7.29 -16.16
CA ALA A 115 1.06 -8.55 -15.42
C ALA A 115 -0.04 -9.57 -15.77
N ALA A 116 -1.29 -9.13 -15.95
CA ALA A 116 -2.39 -10.01 -16.34
C ALA A 116 -2.20 -10.64 -17.74
N ARG A 117 -1.42 -9.99 -18.62
CA ARG A 117 -1.22 -10.42 -20.02
C ARG A 117 0.10 -11.16 -20.25
N SER A 118 1.05 -11.07 -19.32
CA SER A 118 2.40 -11.62 -19.49
C SER A 118 2.88 -12.32 -18.22
N PRO A 119 3.02 -13.67 -18.23
CA PRO A 119 3.54 -14.42 -17.07
C PRO A 119 4.95 -13.98 -16.64
N ARG A 120 5.79 -13.57 -17.61
CA ARG A 120 7.13 -13.03 -17.33
C ARG A 120 7.04 -11.70 -16.57
N PHE A 121 6.14 -10.81 -17.00
CA PHE A 121 5.93 -9.53 -16.33
C PHE A 121 5.29 -9.71 -14.96
N LEU A 122 4.33 -10.64 -14.82
CA LEU A 122 3.74 -10.99 -13.54
C LEU A 122 4.80 -11.44 -12.54
N ARG A 123 5.71 -12.35 -12.95
CA ARG A 123 6.81 -12.80 -12.08
C ARG A 123 7.68 -11.63 -11.61
N MET A 124 8.09 -10.77 -12.54
CA MET A 124 8.87 -9.57 -12.22
C MET A 124 8.13 -8.64 -11.24
N LEU A 125 6.84 -8.38 -11.48
CA LEU A 125 6.01 -7.58 -10.58
C LEU A 125 5.94 -8.19 -9.17
N CYS A 126 5.81 -9.52 -9.07
CA CYS A 126 5.81 -10.22 -7.80
C CYS A 126 7.16 -10.11 -7.09
N ASP A 127 8.27 -10.27 -7.82
CA ASP A 127 9.63 -10.14 -7.29
C ASP A 127 9.89 -8.71 -6.76
N THR A 128 9.43 -7.69 -7.50
CA THR A 128 9.49 -6.28 -7.07
C THR A 128 8.64 -6.03 -5.82
N ALA A 129 7.42 -6.57 -5.75
CA ALA A 129 6.57 -6.41 -4.56
C ALA A 129 7.18 -7.07 -3.31
N LEU A 130 7.79 -8.24 -3.46
CA LEU A 130 8.51 -8.92 -2.38
C LEU A 130 9.71 -8.09 -1.92
N GLU A 131 10.52 -7.59 -2.85
CA GLU A 131 11.69 -6.75 -2.57
C GLU A 131 11.31 -5.43 -1.89
N ALA A 132 10.22 -4.80 -2.31
CA ALA A 132 9.69 -3.60 -1.68
C ALA A 132 9.40 -3.84 -0.19
N VAL A 133 8.72 -4.94 0.14
CA VAL A 133 8.39 -5.28 1.53
C VAL A 133 9.64 -5.60 2.34
N GLU A 134 10.55 -6.42 1.82
CA GLU A 134 11.79 -6.78 2.52
C GLU A 134 12.64 -5.55 2.85
N SER A 135 12.82 -4.65 1.87
CA SER A 135 13.63 -3.44 2.02
C SER A 135 13.00 -2.40 2.96
N HIS A 136 11.72 -2.08 2.78
CA HIS A 136 11.09 -0.98 3.52
C HIS A 136 10.65 -1.38 4.92
N CYS A 137 10.27 -2.65 5.12
CA CYS A 137 9.86 -3.15 6.42
C CYS A 137 11.00 -3.84 7.18
N SER A 138 12.19 -3.98 6.57
CA SER A 138 13.34 -4.68 7.18
C SER A 138 13.01 -6.10 7.65
N VAL A 139 12.29 -6.85 6.80
CA VAL A 139 11.85 -8.23 7.06
C VAL A 139 12.42 -9.21 6.04
N GLN A 140 12.41 -10.50 6.35
CA GLN A 140 12.82 -11.56 5.42
C GLN A 140 11.60 -12.35 4.94
N LEU A 141 11.37 -12.43 3.63
CA LEU A 141 10.28 -13.19 3.04
C LEU A 141 10.79 -14.46 2.34
N ASP A 142 10.03 -15.54 2.44
CA ASP A 142 10.35 -16.78 1.73
C ASP A 142 9.86 -16.72 0.27
N ARG A 143 10.77 -16.31 -0.61
CA ARG A 143 10.51 -16.23 -2.05
C ARG A 143 10.18 -17.59 -2.67
N ASN A 144 10.68 -18.70 -2.12
CA ASN A 144 10.47 -20.05 -2.66
C ASN A 144 9.05 -20.56 -2.43
N ASN A 145 8.38 -20.07 -1.37
CA ASN A 145 6.99 -20.45 -1.07
C ASN A 145 5.96 -19.41 -1.53
N SER A 146 6.42 -18.34 -2.18
CA SER A 146 5.55 -17.29 -2.68
C SER A 146 4.55 -17.82 -3.72
N THR A 147 3.28 -17.47 -3.58
CA THR A 147 2.22 -17.97 -4.48
C THR A 147 1.14 -16.90 -4.68
N VAL A 148 0.77 -16.64 -5.93
CA VAL A 148 -0.43 -15.85 -6.26
C VAL A 148 -1.69 -16.65 -5.90
N LEU A 149 -2.58 -16.07 -5.08
CA LEU A 149 -3.84 -16.69 -4.69
C LEU A 149 -4.87 -16.56 -5.81
N LYS A 150 -5.37 -17.70 -6.30
CA LYS A 150 -6.42 -17.73 -7.32
C LYS A 150 -7.74 -17.20 -6.76
N GLY A 151 -8.37 -16.29 -7.48
CA GLY A 151 -9.69 -15.74 -7.14
C GLY A 151 -9.71 -14.80 -5.93
N VAL A 152 -8.54 -14.34 -5.46
CA VAL A 152 -8.44 -13.39 -4.34
C VAL A 152 -7.73 -12.13 -4.83
N SER A 153 -8.47 -11.01 -4.85
CA SER A 153 -7.95 -9.71 -5.29
C SER A 153 -7.41 -8.84 -4.15
N TYR A 154 -7.87 -9.08 -2.91
CA TYR A 154 -7.43 -8.36 -1.73
C TYR A 154 -7.57 -9.19 -0.45
N LYS A 155 -6.69 -8.94 0.52
CA LYS A 155 -6.71 -9.54 1.85
C LYS A 155 -6.76 -8.47 2.93
N GLY A 156 -7.81 -8.51 3.75
CA GLY A 156 -7.98 -7.54 4.84
C GLY A 156 -9.00 -6.47 4.51
N ILE A 157 -8.96 -5.38 5.27
CA ILE A 157 -9.77 -4.19 5.01
C ILE A 157 -8.90 -3.20 4.22
N PRO A 158 -9.33 -2.74 3.04
CA PRO A 158 -8.64 -1.67 2.31
C PRO A 158 -8.46 -0.44 3.19
N GLN A 159 -7.23 0.06 3.23
CA GLN A 159 -6.91 1.34 3.85
C GLN A 159 -6.45 2.30 2.76
N ALA A 160 -6.69 3.59 2.97
CA ALA A 160 -6.24 4.65 2.08
C ALA A 160 -5.00 5.34 2.69
N PRO A 161 -3.77 4.81 2.50
CA PRO A 161 -2.56 5.45 2.99
C PRO A 161 -2.36 6.81 2.32
N VAL A 162 -1.52 7.65 2.94
CA VAL A 162 -1.28 9.03 2.50
C VAL A 162 0.13 9.19 1.94
N ILE A 163 0.24 9.80 0.77
CA ILE A 163 1.50 10.35 0.24
C ILE A 163 1.62 11.79 0.73
N ARG A 164 2.77 12.13 1.30
CA ARG A 164 3.10 13.48 1.79
C ARG A 164 4.22 14.08 0.93
N SER A 165 4.00 15.28 0.41
CA SER A 165 4.97 16.02 -0.40
C SER A 165 5.10 17.46 0.11
N PRO A 166 6.30 18.03 0.26
CA PRO A 166 6.44 19.43 0.69
C PRO A 166 5.92 20.39 -0.39
N LEU A 167 5.24 21.46 0.02
CA LEU A 167 4.80 22.52 -0.88
C LEU A 167 5.98 23.37 -1.37
N PRO A 168 5.93 23.88 -2.62
CA PRO A 168 6.94 24.80 -3.12
C PRO A 168 7.03 26.06 -2.25
N GLY A 169 8.18 26.31 -1.63
CA GLY A 169 8.39 27.47 -0.74
C GLY A 169 7.99 27.25 0.72
N GLY A 170 7.59 26.04 1.13
CA GLY A 170 7.38 25.69 2.53
C GLY A 170 8.69 25.64 3.33
N ALA A 171 8.64 26.04 4.60
CA ALA A 171 9.77 25.92 5.52
C ALA A 171 10.22 24.44 5.62
N PRO A 172 11.53 24.17 5.82
CA PRO A 172 12.03 22.81 5.94
C PRO A 172 11.35 22.09 7.10
N LYS A 173 11.11 20.79 6.92
CA LYS A 173 10.38 19.91 7.85
C LYS A 173 10.96 20.05 9.26
N PRO A 174 10.18 20.41 10.30
CA PRO A 174 10.62 20.18 11.67
C PRO A 174 10.85 18.67 11.88
N PRO A 175 11.73 18.27 12.82
CA PRO A 175 11.96 16.87 13.12
C PRO A 175 10.64 16.13 13.34
N ASP A 176 10.60 14.88 12.91
CA ASP A 176 9.43 14.02 13.04
C ASP A 176 9.24 13.68 14.52
N ASP A 177 8.55 14.56 15.26
CA ASP A 177 8.37 14.43 16.71
C ASP A 177 7.35 13.33 17.08
N GLY A 178 6.89 12.52 16.11
CA GLY A 178 5.94 11.42 16.34
C GLY A 178 4.53 11.86 16.74
N GLU A 179 4.30 13.16 16.97
CA GLU A 179 2.99 13.73 17.26
C GLU A 179 2.34 14.33 16.00
N SER A 180 1.97 13.46 15.06
CA SER A 180 0.81 13.80 14.25
C SER A 180 -0.43 13.55 15.12
N PRO A 181 -1.40 14.49 15.23
CA PRO A 181 -2.68 14.21 15.86
C PRO A 181 -3.48 13.16 15.08
N LEU A 182 -3.02 12.81 13.88
CA LEU A 182 -3.48 11.67 13.11
C LEU A 182 -2.77 10.41 13.61
N PRO A 183 -3.48 9.29 13.78
CA PRO A 183 -2.86 8.04 14.15
C PRO A 183 -1.65 7.75 13.25
N PRO A 184 -0.54 7.21 13.78
CA PRO A 184 0.50 6.68 12.93
C PRO A 184 -0.12 5.55 12.09
N PHE A 185 -0.14 5.75 10.76
CA PHE A 185 -0.64 4.78 9.79
C PHE A 185 0.51 4.21 8.98
#